data_AF-A0A973Y3T4-F1
#
_entry.id   AF-A0A973Y3T4-F1
#
_cell.length_a   1.000
_cell.length_b   1.000
_cell.length_c   1.000
_cell.angle_alpha   90.00
_cell.angle_beta   90.00
_cell.angle_gamma   90.00
#
_symmetry.space_group_name_H-M   'P 1'
#
loop_
_entity.id
_entity.type
_entity.pdbx_description
1 polymer ?
#
loop_
_entity_poly.entity_id
_entity_poly.type
_entity_poly.pdbx_seq_one_letter_code
_entity_poly.pdbx_strand_id
1 'polypeptide(L)'
;ESRAANASNKEINIQWYIPSMAKSSNDTETKVLLLYAYNTEPVKISNIKVFSSMSVFSGHLWIPLARVISLRKKLSNLKEQVEILMQSSKSLSSALDHAGFLEQSHPSKTPKMSVAKVHLDGKTEEMAKMCLSEVRALLCVVPALSSPLTKIPFDVTLQSIASLEDMFDPANGCIITEENLFNWITSLLH
;
A
#
# COMPACT_ATOMS: atom_id res chain seq x y z
N GLU A 1 -10.29 21.85 7.31
CA GLU A 1 -8.99 22.23 6.70
C GLU A 1 -7.88 21.36 7.26
N SER A 2 -7.38 20.41 6.47
CA SER A 2 -6.15 19.70 6.78
C SER A 2 -4.98 20.63 6.46
N ARG A 3 -4.34 21.19 7.48
CA ARG A 3 -3.06 21.88 7.29
C ARG A 3 -2.00 20.78 7.20
N ALA A 4 -1.16 20.81 6.17
CA ALA A 4 -0.04 19.90 5.90
C ALA A 4 1.08 19.88 6.96
N ALA A 5 0.74 20.23 8.20
CA ALA A 5 1.63 20.49 9.33
C ALA A 5 1.15 19.77 10.61
N ASN A 6 0.03 19.04 10.55
CA ASN A 6 -0.49 18.27 11.68
C ASN A 6 -0.93 16.87 11.20
N ALA A 7 -0.28 15.84 11.73
CA ALA A 7 -0.67 14.43 11.56
C ALA A 7 -0.96 13.85 12.93
N SER A 8 -2.22 13.47 13.19
CA SER A 8 -2.63 12.90 14.48
C SER A 8 -2.14 11.47 14.69
N ASN A 9 -1.79 10.78 13.60
CA ASN A 9 -1.31 9.41 13.56
C ASN A 9 -0.03 9.33 12.72
N LYS A 10 0.61 8.15 12.70
CA LYS A 10 1.70 7.85 11.76
C LYS A 10 1.10 7.77 10.35
N GLU A 11 1.69 8.48 9.40
CA GLU A 11 1.26 8.44 8.00
C GLU A 11 2.44 8.61 7.03
N ILE A 12 2.30 8.06 5.83
CA ILE A 12 3.17 8.35 4.68
C ILE A 12 2.34 9.15 3.68
N ASN A 13 2.86 10.29 3.25
CA ASN A 13 2.34 11.07 2.12
C ASN A 13 3.20 10.80 0.89
N ILE A 14 2.57 10.38 -0.19
CA ILE A 14 3.20 10.04 -1.46
C ILE A 14 2.68 10.96 -2.55
N GLN A 15 3.59 11.55 -3.31
CA GLN A 15 3.29 12.39 -4.47
C GLN A 15 4.16 12.00 -5.65
N TRP A 16 3.69 12.30 -6.85
CA TRP A 16 4.43 12.05 -8.08
C TRP A 16 4.63 13.34 -8.85
N TYR A 17 5.81 13.47 -9.45
CA TYR A 17 6.13 14.54 -10.38
C TYR A 17 6.60 13.93 -11.70
N ILE A 18 5.95 14.35 -12.79
CA ILE A 18 6.30 13.99 -14.16
C ILE A 18 7.06 15.18 -14.75
N PRO A 19 8.39 15.11 -14.89
CA PRO A 19 9.15 16.21 -15.49
C PRO A 19 8.67 16.47 -16.91
N SER A 20 8.55 17.75 -17.27
CA SER A 20 8.29 18.13 -18.66
C SER A 20 9.42 17.60 -19.53
N MET A 21 9.06 17.05 -20.69
CA MET A 21 9.92 16.38 -21.67
C MET A 21 10.95 17.32 -22.35
N ALA A 22 11.68 18.12 -21.58
CA ALA A 22 12.91 18.76 -22.05
C ALA A 22 14.00 17.69 -22.06
N LYS A 23 14.18 17.07 -23.23
CA LYS A 23 15.14 16.01 -23.52
C LYS A 23 16.46 16.23 -22.77
N SER A 24 16.72 15.48 -21.70
CA SER A 24 18.07 15.32 -21.20
C SER A 24 18.75 14.29 -22.08
N SER A 25 19.79 14.73 -22.79
CA SER A 25 20.71 13.86 -23.50
C SER A 25 21.21 12.76 -22.55
N ASN A 26 20.99 11.49 -22.92
CA ASN A 26 21.66 10.25 -22.47
C ASN A 26 20.78 9.19 -21.76
N ASP A 27 19.51 9.44 -21.44
CA ASP A 27 18.62 8.42 -20.84
C ASP A 27 17.45 8.13 -21.81
N THR A 28 17.40 6.91 -22.36
CA THR A 28 16.38 6.51 -23.35
C THR A 28 15.03 6.18 -22.73
N GLU A 29 14.94 6.05 -21.40
CA GLU A 29 13.72 5.67 -20.68
C GLU A 29 13.13 6.86 -19.90
N THR A 30 11.85 7.17 -20.13
CA THR A 30 11.13 8.20 -19.38
C THR A 30 11.06 7.82 -17.90
N LYS A 31 11.59 8.70 -17.03
CA LYS A 31 11.54 8.56 -15.57
C LYS A 31 10.59 9.57 -14.95
N VAL A 32 9.94 9.16 -13.87
CA VAL A 32 9.09 9.98 -13.02
C VAL A 32 9.68 10.03 -11.61
N LEU A 33 9.41 11.12 -10.90
CA LEU A 33 9.91 11.34 -9.54
C LEU A 33 8.82 10.97 -8.53
N LEU A 34 9.08 9.97 -7.71
CA LEU A 34 8.32 9.69 -6.50
C LEU A 34 8.85 10.61 -5.39
N LEU A 35 7.97 11.38 -4.77
CA LEU A 35 8.24 12.21 -3.59
C LEU A 35 7.52 11.57 -2.40
N TYR A 36 8.21 11.42 -1.27
CA TYR A 36 7.61 10.87 -0.06
C TYR A 36 7.98 11.67 1.18
N ALA A 37 7.06 11.71 2.12
CA ALA A 37 7.31 12.14 3.49
C ALA A 37 6.53 11.27 4.46
N TYR A 38 7.12 10.93 5.60
CA TYR A 38 6.42 10.15 6.63
C TYR A 38 6.80 10.60 8.03
N ASN A 39 5.88 10.38 8.96
CA ASN A 39 6.11 10.59 10.38
C ASN A 39 5.98 9.29 11.17
N THR A 40 6.94 9.05 12.05
CA THR A 40 6.96 7.88 12.94
C THR A 40 6.26 8.14 14.27
N GLU A 41 5.94 9.39 14.58
CA GLU A 41 5.15 9.82 15.74
C GLU A 41 4.16 10.91 15.32
N PRO A 42 3.02 11.10 16.02
CA PRO A 42 2.10 12.20 15.73
C PRO A 42 2.82 13.55 15.68
N VAL A 43 2.55 14.32 14.62
CA VAL A 43 3.17 15.62 14.39
C VAL A 43 2.15 16.71 14.64
N LYS A 44 2.50 17.69 15.47
CA LYS A 44 1.74 18.92 15.61
C LYS A 44 2.67 20.11 15.51
N ILE A 45 2.72 20.74 14.34
CA ILE A 45 3.53 21.95 14.14
C ILE A 45 2.70 23.13 14.62
N SER A 46 2.73 23.37 15.94
CA SER A 46 2.18 24.57 16.57
C SER A 46 3.14 25.76 16.45
N ASN A 47 4.45 25.50 16.50
CA ASN A 47 5.51 26.49 16.31
C ASN A 47 6.75 25.81 15.71
N ILE A 48 7.23 26.33 14.58
CA ILE A 48 8.39 25.76 13.88
C ILE A 48 9.68 25.80 14.71
N LYS A 49 9.77 26.70 15.70
CA LYS A 49 10.91 26.80 16.63
C LYS A 49 10.95 25.69 17.69
N VAL A 50 9.83 25.01 17.93
CA VAL A 50 9.68 23.97 18.96
C VAL A 50 9.44 22.59 18.32
N PHE A 51 9.32 22.54 17.00
CA PHE A 51 9.12 21.31 16.26
C PHE A 51 10.38 20.43 16.32
N SER A 52 10.22 19.19 16.80
CA SER A 52 11.26 18.17 16.71
C SER A 52 11.14 17.44 15.38
N SER A 53 12.15 17.58 14.51
CA SER A 53 12.20 16.87 13.23
C SER A 53 12.62 15.41 13.36
N MET A 54 12.91 14.91 14.58
CA MET A 54 13.46 13.56 14.77
C MET A 54 12.51 12.44 14.33
N SER A 55 11.21 12.71 14.27
CA SER A 55 10.19 11.72 13.86
C SER A 55 9.68 11.90 12.44
N VAL A 56 10.21 12.88 11.68
CA VAL A 56 9.75 13.20 10.31
C VAL A 56 10.86 12.98 9.30
N PHE A 57 10.54 12.24 8.25
CA PHE A 57 11.45 11.83 7.20
C PHE A 57 10.87 12.21 5.85
N SER A 58 11.73 12.52 4.89
CA SER A 58 11.33 12.76 3.51
C SER A 58 12.43 12.37 2.54
N GLY A 59 12.03 12.10 1.30
CA GLY A 59 12.97 11.68 0.26
C GLY A 59 12.30 11.64 -1.10
N HIS A 60 13.07 11.15 -2.08
CA HIS A 60 12.61 11.05 -3.45
C HIS A 60 13.30 9.90 -4.20
N LEU A 61 12.62 9.32 -5.19
CA LEU A 61 13.15 8.25 -6.04
C LEU A 61 12.83 8.52 -7.52
N TRP A 62 13.82 8.29 -8.39
CA TRP A 62 13.61 8.26 -9.83
C TRP A 62 13.21 6.87 -10.28
N ILE A 63 12.00 6.73 -10.79
CA ILE A 63 11.44 5.44 -11.18
C ILE A 63 11.08 5.47 -12.67
N PRO A 64 11.47 4.45 -13.46
CA PRO A 64 11.02 4.36 -14.84
C PRO A 64 9.50 4.30 -14.96
N LEU A 65 8.92 5.16 -15.80
CA LEU A 65 7.48 5.26 -15.98
C LEU A 65 6.87 3.93 -16.44
N ALA A 66 7.56 3.21 -17.32
CA ALA A 66 7.12 1.90 -17.79
C ALA A 66 6.96 0.88 -16.65
N ARG A 67 7.85 0.92 -15.65
CA ARG A 67 7.79 0.05 -14.47
C ARG A 67 6.62 0.41 -13.57
N VAL A 68 6.35 1.70 -13.34
CA VAL A 68 5.19 2.18 -12.58
C VAL A 68 3.88 1.70 -13.23
N ILE A 69 3.72 1.91 -14.54
CA ILE A 69 2.53 1.48 -15.29
C ILE A 69 2.37 -0.05 -15.24
N SER A 70 3.46 -0.80 -15.42
CA SER A 70 3.45 -2.27 -15.35
C SER A 70 3.02 -2.76 -13.97
N LEU A 71 3.59 -2.19 -12.91
CA LEU A 71 3.27 -2.54 -11.53
C LEU A 71 1.81 -2.23 -11.19
N ARG A 72 1.30 -1.04 -11.55
CA ARG A 72 -0.13 -0.72 -11.34
C ARG A 72 -1.03 -1.77 -11.95
N LYS A 73 -0.81 -2.15 -13.21
CA LYS A 73 -1.62 -3.19 -13.89
C LYS A 73 -1.56 -4.53 -13.14
N LYS A 74 -0.40 -4.92 -12.64
CA LYS A 74 -0.23 -6.15 -11.85
C LYS A 74 -0.99 -6.07 -10.52
N LEU A 75 -0.96 -4.91 -9.85
CA LEU A 75 -1.70 -4.67 -8.60
C LEU A 75 -3.22 -4.65 -8.84
N SER A 76 -3.71 -4.02 -9.92
CA SER A 76 -5.13 -4.04 -10.28
C SER A 76 -5.61 -5.47 -10.53
N ASN A 77 -4.83 -6.28 -11.26
CA ASN A 77 -5.15 -7.69 -11.46
C ASN A 77 -5.15 -8.47 -10.13
N LEU A 78 -4.16 -8.24 -9.25
CA LEU A 78 -4.15 -8.89 -7.93
C LEU A 78 -5.39 -8.51 -7.10
N LYS A 79 -5.76 -7.24 -7.10
CA LYS A 79 -6.93 -6.72 -6.39
C LYS A 79 -8.22 -7.40 -6.85
N GLU A 80 -8.41 -7.51 -8.17
CA GLU A 80 -9.56 -8.20 -8.77
C GLU A 80 -9.63 -9.66 -8.33
N GLN A 81 -8.50 -10.38 -8.34
CA GLN A 81 -8.44 -11.79 -7.91
C GLN A 81 -8.77 -11.95 -6.43
N VAL A 82 -8.25 -11.07 -5.58
CA VAL A 82 -8.58 -11.05 -4.15
C VAL A 82 -10.06 -10.75 -3.92
N GLU A 83 -10.65 -9.84 -4.69
CA GLU A 83 -12.07 -9.50 -4.58
C GLU A 83 -12.97 -10.69 -4.98
N ILE A 84 -12.64 -11.40 -6.06
CA ILE A 84 -13.35 -12.63 -6.49
C ILE A 84 -13.28 -13.72 -5.40
N LEU A 85 -12.12 -13.92 -4.78
CA LEU A 85 -11.96 -14.88 -3.67
C LEU A 85 -12.79 -14.51 -2.45
N MET A 86 -12.86 -13.23 -2.12
CA MET A 86 -13.69 -12.74 -1.02
C MET A 86 -15.19 -12.94 -1.30
N GLN A 87 -15.64 -12.71 -2.54
CA GLN A 87 -17.03 -12.90 -2.94
C GLN A 87 -17.42 -14.39 -2.94
N SER A 88 -16.56 -15.27 -3.47
CA SER A 88 -16.79 -16.72 -3.45
C SER A 88 -16.80 -17.31 -2.04
N SER A 89 -15.96 -16.79 -1.13
CA SER A 89 -16.00 -17.20 0.28
C SER A 89 -17.32 -16.81 0.97
N LYS A 90 -17.84 -15.61 0.67
CA LYS A 90 -19.14 -15.15 1.19
C LYS A 90 -20.30 -15.98 0.67
N SER A 91 -20.30 -16.34 -0.61
CA SER A 91 -21.37 -17.16 -1.18
C SER A 91 -21.38 -18.57 -0.58
N LEU A 92 -20.21 -19.17 -0.36
CA LEU A 92 -20.07 -20.47 0.32
C LEU A 92 -20.56 -20.43 1.77
N SER A 93 -20.23 -19.37 2.52
CA SER A 93 -20.74 -19.18 3.88
C SER A 93 -22.26 -19.06 3.91
N SER A 94 -22.83 -18.24 3.02
CA SER A 94 -24.29 -18.06 2.94
C SER A 94 -25.05 -19.33 2.54
N ALA A 95 -24.43 -20.21 1.75
CA ALA A 95 -25.01 -21.48 1.37
C ALA A 95 -25.01 -22.49 2.54
N LEU A 96 -24.00 -22.43 3.41
CA LEU A 96 -23.95 -23.23 4.64
C LEU A 96 -24.99 -22.76 5.67
N ASP A 97 -25.20 -21.45 5.78
CA ASP A 97 -26.18 -20.85 6.70
C ASP A 97 -27.63 -21.21 6.33
N HIS A 98 -27.91 -21.53 5.06
CA HIS A 98 -29.22 -22.01 4.63
C HIS A 98 -29.45 -23.52 4.86
N ALA A 99 -28.42 -24.29 5.20
CA ALA A 99 -28.54 -25.72 5.50
C ALA A 99 -28.74 -26.04 7.00
N GLY A 100 -28.65 -25.03 7.87
CA GLY A 100 -28.71 -25.17 9.32
C GLY A 100 -29.81 -24.34 9.98
N PHE A 101 -31.06 -24.42 9.51
CA PHE A 101 -32.19 -23.81 10.23
C PHE A 101 -32.78 -24.82 11.22
N LEU A 102 -32.27 -24.83 12.46
CA LEU A 102 -33.05 -24.99 13.69
C LEU A 102 -32.14 -24.77 14.92
N GLU A 103 -32.31 -23.61 15.57
CA GLU A 103 -32.42 -23.37 17.02
C GLU A 103 -31.84 -22.02 17.49
N GLN A 104 -32.80 -21.09 17.65
CA GLN A 104 -32.97 -20.10 18.72
C GLN A 104 -31.75 -19.49 19.48
N SER A 105 -31.75 -18.15 19.40
CA SER A 105 -31.82 -17.20 20.54
C SER A 105 -30.55 -16.46 21.03
N HIS A 106 -30.59 -15.14 20.76
CA HIS A 106 -30.20 -13.97 21.58
C HIS A 106 -29.13 -13.00 21.03
N PRO A 107 -29.36 -11.66 21.16
CA PRO A 107 -28.55 -10.62 20.52
C PRO A 107 -27.51 -10.03 21.47
N SER A 108 -26.33 -9.68 20.94
CA SER A 108 -25.53 -8.48 21.26
C SER A 108 -24.04 -8.73 21.03
N LYS A 109 -23.45 -7.97 20.11
CA LYS A 109 -22.23 -7.15 20.30
C LYS A 109 -21.83 -6.55 18.94
N THR A 110 -21.76 -5.22 18.94
CA THR A 110 -21.06 -4.29 18.04
C THR A 110 -20.24 -4.90 16.88
N PRO A 111 -20.40 -4.45 15.63
CA PRO A 111 -19.53 -4.87 14.54
C PRO A 111 -18.16 -4.23 14.75
N LYS A 112 -17.23 -4.98 15.36
CA LYS A 112 -15.82 -4.80 15.01
C LYS A 112 -15.75 -5.13 13.52
N MET A 113 -15.36 -4.16 12.69
CA MET A 113 -14.84 -4.44 11.35
C MET A 113 -13.61 -5.32 11.54
N SER A 114 -13.82 -6.63 11.71
CA SER A 114 -12.76 -7.60 11.56
C SER A 114 -12.37 -7.50 10.11
N VAL A 115 -11.22 -6.89 9.88
CA VAL A 115 -10.49 -6.95 8.63
C VAL A 115 -10.34 -8.45 8.34
N ALA A 116 -11.23 -8.99 7.52
CA ALA A 116 -11.27 -10.41 7.24
C ALA A 116 -9.99 -10.74 6.50
N LYS A 117 -9.08 -11.47 7.16
CA LYS A 117 -7.87 -11.99 6.53
C LYS A 117 -8.32 -12.82 5.34
N VAL A 118 -7.93 -12.41 4.13
CA VAL A 118 -8.26 -13.17 2.92
C VAL A 118 -7.33 -14.37 2.90
N HIS A 119 -7.87 -15.57 3.02
CA HIS A 119 -7.09 -16.78 2.76
C HIS A 119 -6.82 -16.85 1.26
N LEU A 120 -5.64 -16.44 0.85
CA LEU A 120 -5.24 -16.47 -0.56
C LEU A 120 -5.13 -17.94 -1.01
N ASP A 121 -5.55 -18.22 -2.24
CA ASP A 121 -5.15 -19.46 -2.90
C ASP A 121 -3.66 -19.37 -3.30
N GLY A 122 -3.02 -20.51 -3.60
CA GLY A 122 -1.60 -20.54 -3.92
C GLY A 122 -1.21 -19.70 -5.14
N LYS A 123 -2.06 -19.61 -6.17
CA LYS A 123 -1.81 -18.76 -7.35
C LYS A 123 -1.89 -17.29 -6.98
N THR A 124 -2.88 -16.89 -6.17
CA THR A 124 -3.05 -15.51 -5.73
C THR A 124 -1.95 -15.08 -4.76
N GLU A 125 -1.46 -15.99 -3.91
CA GLU A 125 -0.30 -15.75 -3.06
C GLU A 125 0.98 -15.51 -3.89
N GLU A 126 1.23 -16.32 -4.93
CA GLU A 126 2.38 -16.11 -5.82
C GLU A 126 2.27 -14.80 -6.62
N MET A 127 1.06 -14.42 -7.07
CA MET A 127 0.84 -13.11 -7.69
C MET A 127 1.15 -11.97 -6.71
N ALA A 128 0.75 -12.10 -5.44
CA ALA A 128 1.05 -11.13 -4.41
C ALA A 128 2.58 -11.02 -4.18
N LYS A 129 3.29 -12.15 -4.04
CA LYS A 129 4.76 -12.16 -3.89
C LYS A 129 5.44 -11.47 -5.07
N MET A 130 5.02 -11.75 -6.29
CA MET A 130 5.54 -11.10 -7.51
C MET A 130 5.33 -9.58 -7.50
N CYS A 131 4.10 -9.13 -7.18
CA CYS A 131 3.80 -7.69 -7.11
C CYS A 131 4.62 -7.00 -6.02
N LEU A 132 4.69 -7.58 -4.82
CA LEU A 132 5.40 -6.98 -3.69
C LEU A 132 6.93 -7.01 -3.87
N SER A 133 7.45 -8.01 -4.60
CA SER A 133 8.86 -8.04 -5.02
C SER A 133 9.18 -6.88 -5.95
N GLU A 134 8.27 -6.58 -6.87
CA GLU A 134 8.40 -5.44 -7.77
C GLU A 134 8.33 -4.12 -7.00
N VAL A 135 7.37 -3.95 -6.09
CA VAL A 135 7.31 -2.79 -5.17
C VAL A 135 8.64 -2.62 -4.43
N ARG A 136 9.16 -3.70 -3.85
CA ARG A 136 10.46 -3.69 -3.17
C ARG A 136 11.59 -3.27 -4.09
N ALA A 137 11.65 -3.79 -5.31
CA ALA A 137 12.68 -3.44 -6.27
C ALA A 137 12.63 -1.97 -6.70
N LEU A 138 11.44 -1.36 -6.75
CA LEU A 138 11.28 0.05 -7.12
C LEU A 138 11.55 1.01 -5.95
N LEU A 139 11.25 0.61 -4.71
CA LEU A 139 11.40 1.48 -3.55
C LEU A 139 12.74 1.32 -2.83
N CYS A 140 13.37 0.14 -2.91
CA CYS A 140 14.59 -0.13 -2.17
C CYS A 140 15.79 0.55 -2.82
N VAL A 141 16.37 1.51 -2.08
CA VAL A 141 17.58 2.24 -2.49
C VAL A 141 18.82 1.33 -2.47
N VAL A 142 18.78 0.21 -1.74
CA VAL A 142 19.90 -0.72 -1.56
C VAL A 142 19.79 -1.90 -2.55
N PRO A 143 20.68 -2.02 -3.55
CA PRO A 143 20.60 -3.07 -4.57
C PRO A 143 20.70 -4.50 -4.01
N ALA A 144 21.38 -4.69 -2.88
CA ALA A 144 21.55 -6.01 -2.25
C ALA A 144 20.23 -6.61 -1.71
N LEU A 145 19.18 -5.79 -1.54
CA LEU A 145 17.89 -6.21 -1.02
C LEU A 145 16.83 -6.42 -2.11
N SER A 146 17.17 -6.27 -3.40
CA SER A 146 16.22 -6.42 -4.51
C SER A 146 15.90 -7.87 -4.87
N SER A 147 16.22 -8.84 -4.01
CA SER A 147 15.85 -10.24 -4.22
C SER A 147 14.33 -10.41 -4.15
N PRO A 148 13.74 -11.30 -4.95
CA PRO A 148 12.32 -11.64 -4.85
C PRO A 148 11.92 -12.02 -3.42
N LEU A 149 10.72 -11.62 -3.02
CA LEU A 149 10.15 -11.96 -1.74
C LEU A 149 9.79 -13.45 -1.70
N THR A 150 10.25 -14.13 -0.67
CA THR A 150 9.89 -15.53 -0.39
C THR A 150 8.59 -15.64 0.43
N LYS A 151 8.22 -14.57 1.12
CA LYS A 151 7.04 -14.48 1.99
C LYS A 151 6.39 -13.10 1.84
N ILE A 152 5.09 -13.03 2.06
CA ILE A 152 4.35 -11.78 2.10
C ILE A 152 4.67 -11.08 3.44
N PRO A 153 5.06 -9.78 3.44
CA PRO A 153 5.56 -9.08 4.62
C PRO A 153 4.46 -8.56 5.57
N PHE A 154 3.20 -8.60 5.16
CA PHE A 154 2.03 -8.16 5.95
C PHE A 154 0.79 -8.99 5.58
N ASP A 155 -0.28 -8.88 6.37
CA ASP A 155 -1.57 -9.52 6.06
C ASP A 155 -2.18 -8.89 4.80
N VAL A 156 -2.33 -9.66 3.71
CA VAL A 156 -2.97 -9.14 2.48
C VAL A 156 -4.46 -8.95 2.71
N THR A 157 -4.90 -7.71 2.51
CA THR A 157 -6.30 -7.31 2.52
C THR A 157 -6.62 -6.54 1.25
N LEU A 158 -7.90 -6.50 0.84
CA LEU A 158 -8.32 -5.70 -0.31
C LEU A 158 -7.92 -4.22 -0.14
N GLN A 159 -8.00 -3.71 1.10
CA GLN A 159 -7.58 -2.35 1.44
C GLN A 159 -6.08 -2.14 1.23
N SER A 160 -5.23 -3.05 1.72
CA SER A 160 -3.78 -2.92 1.59
C SER A 160 -3.32 -2.94 0.12
N ILE A 161 -3.97 -3.76 -0.72
CA ILE A 161 -3.68 -3.81 -2.16
C ILE A 161 -4.16 -2.53 -2.85
N ALA A 162 -5.36 -2.05 -2.53
CA ALA A 162 -5.88 -0.79 -3.07
C ALA A 162 -4.95 0.38 -2.70
N SER A 163 -4.52 0.47 -1.44
CA SER A 163 -3.58 1.50 -1.00
C SER A 163 -2.23 1.42 -1.70
N LEU A 164 -1.73 0.21 -2.01
CA LEU A 164 -0.53 0.03 -2.84
C LEU A 164 -0.75 0.45 -4.29
N GLU A 165 -1.89 0.08 -4.89
CA GLU A 165 -2.26 0.48 -6.25
C GLU A 165 -2.36 2.01 -6.40
N ASP A 166 -2.96 2.67 -5.41
CA ASP A 166 -3.11 4.13 -5.33
C ASP A 166 -1.76 4.81 -5.11
N MET A 167 -0.86 4.19 -4.32
CA MET A 167 0.50 4.70 -4.12
C MET A 167 1.28 4.84 -5.42
N PHE A 168 1.06 3.94 -6.37
CA PHE A 168 1.69 4.01 -7.68
C PHE A 168 0.87 4.77 -8.72
N ASP A 169 -0.15 5.54 -8.33
CA ASP A 169 -0.90 6.44 -9.21
C ASP A 169 -0.20 7.80 -9.40
N PRO A 170 0.42 8.08 -10.56
CA PRO A 170 1.14 9.32 -10.76
C PRO A 170 0.24 10.57 -10.79
N ALA A 171 -1.08 10.41 -10.95
CA ALA A 171 -2.01 11.53 -11.04
C ALA A 171 -2.43 12.08 -9.68
N ASN A 172 -2.59 11.19 -8.68
CA ASN A 172 -3.25 11.53 -7.41
C ASN A 172 -2.31 11.44 -6.20
N GLY A 173 -1.27 10.60 -6.27
CA GLY A 173 -0.51 10.23 -5.07
C GLY A 173 -1.39 9.46 -4.07
N CYS A 174 -0.91 9.31 -2.83
CA CYS A 174 -1.71 8.68 -1.78
C CYS A 174 -1.27 9.06 -0.36
N ILE A 175 -2.11 8.72 0.62
CA ILE A 175 -1.76 8.75 2.04
C ILE A 175 -1.95 7.35 2.62
N ILE A 176 -0.91 6.80 3.25
CA ILE A 176 -0.94 5.48 3.89
C ILE A 176 -0.91 5.66 5.41
N THR A 177 -1.94 5.14 6.09
CA THR A 177 -2.08 5.13 7.56
C THR A 177 -2.20 3.73 8.14
N GLU A 178 -2.33 2.70 7.30
CA GLU A 178 -2.40 1.31 7.73
C GLU A 178 -1.06 0.87 8.33
N GLU A 179 -1.06 0.43 9.59
CA GLU A 179 0.17 0.17 10.36
C GLU A 179 1.11 -0.86 9.72
N ASN A 180 0.59 -2.00 9.27
CA ASN A 180 1.42 -3.05 8.68
C ASN A 180 2.05 -2.62 7.35
N LEU A 181 1.24 -1.97 6.49
CA LEU A 181 1.71 -1.45 5.21
C LEU A 181 2.68 -0.29 5.41
N PHE A 182 2.40 0.62 6.35
CA PHE A 182 3.28 1.72 6.77
C PHE A 182 4.64 1.19 7.20
N ASN A 183 4.67 0.23 8.13
CA ASN A 183 5.92 -0.34 8.65
C ASN A 183 6.74 -1.01 7.55
N TRP A 184 6.08 -1.70 6.62
CA TRP A 184 6.78 -2.32 5.50
C TRP A 184 7.34 -1.29 4.52
N ILE A 185 6.54 -0.31 4.07
CA ILE A 185 7.02 0.72 3.12
C ILE A 185 8.15 1.55 3.71
N THR A 186 8.03 1.98 4.97
CA THR A 186 9.12 2.73 5.63
C THR A 186 10.41 1.91 5.74
N SER A 187 10.33 0.59 5.94
CA SER A 187 11.52 -0.28 5.93
C SER A 187 12.22 -0.38 4.57
N LEU A 188 11.55 0.00 3.47
CA LEU A 188 12.12 0.01 2.12
C LEU A 188 12.74 1.36 1.74
N LEU A 189 12.22 2.45 2.31
CA LEU A 189 12.60 3.84 2.01
C LEU A 189 13.75 4.35 2.89
N HIS A 190 14.20 3.54 3.86
CA HIS A 190 15.22 3.87 4.86
C HIS A 190 16.56 3.16 4.58
#